data_AF-A0A656GK23-F1
#
_entry.id   AF-A0A656GK23-F1
#
_cell.length_a   1.000
_cell.length_b   1.000
_cell.length_c   1.000
_cell.angle_alpha   90.00
_cell.angle_beta   90.00
_cell.angle_gamma   90.00
#
_symmetry.space_group_name_H-M   'P 1'
#
loop_
_entity.id
_entity.type
_entity.pdbx_description
1 polymer ?
#
loop_
_entity_poly.entity_id
_entity_poly.type
_entity_poly.pdbx_seq_one_letter_code
_entity_poly.pdbx_strand_id
1 'polypeptide(L)'
;QPWDANMILDDGGDLTEIIHKKYPAMLEKIHGVTEETTTGVHRLLDMLAKGELKIPAINVNDSVTKSKNDNKYGCRHSLNDAIKRGTDHLLSGKQALVIGYGDVGKGSAQSLRQEGMIVKVTEVDPICAMQACMD
;
A
#
# COMPACT_ATOMS: atom_id res chain seq x y z
N GLN A 1 5.37 -29.59 -12.93
CA GLN A 1 5.74 -29.86 -11.52
C GLN A 1 5.95 -28.51 -10.83
N PRO A 2 5.52 -28.32 -9.57
CA PRO A 2 5.80 -27.09 -8.83
C PRO A 2 7.30 -26.86 -8.67
N TRP A 3 7.75 -25.60 -8.66
CA TRP A 3 9.13 -25.26 -8.34
C TRP A 3 9.42 -25.57 -6.86
N ASP A 4 10.66 -25.92 -6.54
CA ASP A 4 11.09 -26.23 -5.17
C ASP A 4 11.36 -24.93 -4.37
N ALA A 5 10.35 -24.06 -4.32
CA ALA A 5 10.40 -22.77 -3.67
C ALA A 5 10.49 -22.94 -2.15
N ASN A 6 11.31 -22.10 -1.51
CA ASN A 6 11.49 -22.09 -0.06
C ASN A 6 11.30 -20.70 0.59
N MET A 7 10.94 -19.68 -0.21
CA MET A 7 10.70 -18.31 0.25
C MET A 7 9.59 -17.67 -0.58
N ILE A 8 8.86 -16.73 0.03
CA ILE A 8 7.92 -15.84 -0.65
C ILE A 8 8.33 -14.40 -0.36
N LEU A 9 8.37 -13.58 -1.40
CA LEU A 9 8.36 -12.12 -1.31
C LEU A 9 7.10 -11.68 -2.05
N ASP A 10 6.21 -10.97 -1.35
CA ASP A 10 4.88 -10.64 -1.86
C ASP A 10 4.55 -9.15 -1.65
N ASP A 11 3.76 -8.63 -2.58
CA ASP A 11 3.22 -7.27 -2.58
C ASP A 11 1.71 -7.39 -2.85
N GLY A 12 0.93 -7.25 -1.78
CA GLY A 12 -0.53 -7.26 -1.83
C GLY A 12 -1.17 -8.56 -1.35
N GLY A 13 -0.41 -9.66 -1.27
CA GLY A 13 -0.85 -10.93 -0.69
C GLY A 13 -1.48 -11.93 -1.66
N ASP A 14 -1.51 -11.64 -2.97
CA ASP A 14 -2.15 -12.51 -3.97
C ASP A 14 -1.35 -13.80 -4.22
N LEU A 15 -0.02 -13.70 -4.29
CA LEU A 15 0.83 -14.89 -4.42
C LEU A 15 0.68 -15.78 -3.18
N THR A 16 0.70 -15.16 -2.00
CA THR A 16 0.50 -15.85 -0.71
C THR A 16 -0.85 -16.56 -0.67
N GLU A 17 -1.93 -15.91 -1.10
CA GLU A 17 -3.26 -16.53 -1.17
C GLU A 17 -3.30 -17.70 -2.15
N ILE A 18 -2.72 -17.54 -3.35
CA ILE A 18 -2.67 -18.61 -4.36
C ILE A 18 -1.93 -19.82 -3.80
N ILE A 19 -0.81 -19.62 -3.11
CA ILE A 19 -0.05 -20.73 -2.52
C ILE A 19 -0.86 -21.41 -1.41
N HIS A 20 -1.49 -20.65 -0.50
CA HIS A 20 -2.32 -21.23 0.57
C HIS A 20 -3.56 -21.97 0.06
N LYS A 21 -4.19 -21.51 -1.02
CA LYS A 21 -5.43 -22.12 -1.53
C LYS A 21 -5.20 -23.21 -2.58
N LYS A 22 -4.30 -22.98 -3.54
CA LYS A 22 -4.12 -23.86 -4.71
C LYS A 22 -2.89 -24.76 -4.61
N TYR A 23 -1.86 -24.35 -3.87
CA TYR A 23 -0.60 -25.11 -3.75
C TYR A 23 -0.16 -25.33 -2.30
N PRO A 24 -1.05 -25.80 -1.40
CA PRO A 24 -0.75 -25.89 0.03
C PRO A 24 0.45 -26.80 0.33
N ALA A 25 0.69 -27.83 -0.49
CA ALA A 25 1.85 -28.71 -0.34
C ALA A 25 3.20 -27.99 -0.50
N MET A 26 3.26 -26.86 -1.21
CA MET A 26 4.50 -26.07 -1.32
C MET A 26 4.89 -25.41 0.02
N LEU A 27 3.91 -25.13 0.89
CA LEU A 27 4.15 -24.43 2.16
C LEU A 27 4.99 -25.26 3.14
N GLU A 28 5.04 -26.58 2.98
CA GLU A 28 5.88 -27.47 3.81
C GLU A 28 7.37 -27.15 3.68
N LYS A 29 7.79 -26.58 2.54
CA LYS A 29 9.19 -26.23 2.27
C LYS A 29 9.47 -24.74 2.37
N ILE A 30 8.44 -23.90 2.42
CA ILE A 30 8.58 -22.44 2.47
C ILE A 30 8.85 -21.99 3.91
N HIS A 31 9.91 -21.21 4.10
CA HIS A 31 10.36 -20.76 5.42
C HIS A 31 9.65 -19.51 5.92
N GLY A 32 9.05 -18.71 5.02
CA GLY A 32 8.31 -17.53 5.39
C GLY A 32 7.96 -16.64 4.21
N VAL A 33 7.21 -15.58 4.50
CA VAL A 33 6.85 -14.52 3.57
C VAL A 33 7.30 -13.15 4.08
N THR A 34 7.88 -12.34 3.20
CA THR A 34 8.08 -10.90 3.44
C THR A 34 7.03 -10.12 2.66
N GLU A 35 6.14 -9.42 3.35
CA GLU A 35 5.03 -8.69 2.73
C GLU A 35 5.27 -7.18 2.76
N GLU A 36 5.11 -6.56 1.60
CA GLU A 36 5.47 -5.17 1.36
C GLU A 36 4.35 -4.18 1.71
N THR A 37 3.07 -4.52 1.54
CA THR A 37 1.98 -3.54 1.57
C THR A 37 1.06 -3.66 2.78
N THR A 38 0.43 -2.54 3.13
CA THR A 38 -0.62 -2.49 4.16
C THR A 38 -1.75 -3.49 3.87
N THR A 39 -2.16 -3.65 2.61
CA THR A 39 -3.24 -4.58 2.23
C THR A 39 -2.85 -6.02 2.46
N GLY A 40 -1.66 -6.43 2.00
CA GLY A 40 -1.18 -7.79 2.21
C GLY A 40 -0.98 -8.10 3.69
N VAL A 41 -0.46 -7.16 4.48
CA VAL A 41 -0.34 -7.30 5.94
C VAL A 41 -1.70 -7.54 6.60
N HIS A 42 -2.74 -6.80 6.21
CA HIS A 42 -4.09 -7.02 6.74
C HIS A 42 -4.59 -8.45 6.44
N ARG A 43 -4.37 -8.94 5.20
CA ARG A 43 -4.74 -10.31 4.82
C ARG A 43 -3.98 -11.35 5.62
N LEU A 44 -2.68 -11.14 5.87
CA LEU A 44 -1.88 -12.02 6.71
C LEU A 44 -2.37 -12.06 8.15
N LEU A 45 -2.72 -10.92 8.73
CA LEU A 45 -3.31 -10.84 10.07
C LEU A 45 -4.66 -11.55 10.15
N ASP A 46 -5.52 -11.40 9.14
CA ASP A 46 -6.79 -12.12 9.05
C ASP A 46 -6.59 -13.63 8.98
N MET A 47 -5.63 -14.09 8.16
CA MET A 47 -5.28 -15.50 8.05
C MET A 47 -4.69 -16.04 9.36
N LEU A 48 -3.86 -15.25 10.05
CA LEU A 48 -3.31 -15.61 11.35
C LEU A 48 -4.43 -15.74 12.40
N ALA A 49 -5.35 -14.77 12.45
CA ALA A 49 -6.49 -14.79 13.37
C ALA A 49 -7.42 -15.99 13.14
N LYS A 50 -7.52 -16.48 11.91
CA LYS A 50 -8.29 -17.69 11.54
C LYS A 50 -7.50 -19.00 11.71
N GLY A 51 -6.21 -18.97 12.04
CA GLY A 51 -5.35 -20.15 12.08
C GLY A 51 -5.03 -20.76 10.70
N GLU A 52 -5.25 -19.97 9.64
CA GLU A 52 -5.07 -20.38 8.24
C GLU A 52 -3.64 -20.12 7.74
N LEU A 53 -2.94 -19.15 8.31
CA LEU A 53 -1.55 -18.82 7.95
C LEU A 53 -0.61 -19.98 8.36
N LYS A 54 0.08 -20.59 7.40
CA LYS A 54 0.91 -21.79 7.64
C LYS A 54 2.40 -21.54 7.77
N ILE A 55 2.86 -20.34 7.42
CA ILE A 55 4.27 -19.94 7.45
C ILE A 55 4.41 -18.60 8.19
N PRO A 56 5.55 -18.32 8.83
CA PRO A 56 5.76 -17.03 9.47
C PRO A 56 5.84 -15.91 8.42
N ALA A 57 5.48 -14.69 8.83
CA ALA A 57 5.49 -13.52 7.99
C ALA A 57 6.24 -12.35 8.64
N ILE A 58 6.98 -11.60 7.83
CA ILE A 58 7.54 -10.30 8.21
C ILE A 58 6.73 -9.21 7.50
N ASN A 59 6.15 -8.32 8.31
CA ASN A 59 5.56 -7.07 7.85
C ASN A 59 6.69 -6.07 7.58
N VAL A 60 7.02 -5.89 6.30
CA VAL A 60 8.03 -4.90 5.88
C VAL A 60 7.42 -3.49 5.87
N ASN A 61 6.11 -3.39 5.60
CA ASN A 61 5.39 -2.13 5.47
C ASN A 61 5.60 -1.19 6.66
N ASP A 62 5.53 -1.71 7.88
CA ASP A 62 5.57 -0.90 9.11
C ASP A 62 6.97 -0.45 9.54
N SER A 63 8.01 -0.82 8.78
CA SER A 63 9.31 -0.16 8.90
C SER A 63 9.17 1.33 8.55
N VAL A 64 9.77 2.22 9.35
CA VAL A 64 9.67 3.68 9.13
C VAL A 64 10.25 4.08 7.77
N THR A 65 11.35 3.44 7.36
CA THR A 65 11.98 3.62 6.05
C THR A 65 11.18 3.06 4.88
N LYS A 66 10.06 2.37 5.15
CA LYS A 66 9.06 1.92 4.18
C LYS A 66 7.81 2.79 4.29
N SER A 67 6.96 2.59 5.30
CA SER A 67 5.68 3.32 5.46
C SER A 67 5.79 4.84 5.38
N LYS A 68 6.73 5.45 6.12
CA LYS A 68 6.87 6.92 6.18
C LYS A 68 7.77 7.48 5.08
N ASN A 69 8.33 6.62 4.24
CA ASN A 69 9.16 7.00 3.11
C ASN A 69 8.46 6.69 1.77
N ASP A 70 8.30 5.41 1.46
CA ASP A 70 7.69 4.91 0.23
C ASP A 70 6.24 5.40 0.12
N ASN A 71 5.36 4.94 1.02
CA ASN A 71 3.92 5.18 0.88
C ASN A 71 3.61 6.69 0.83
N LYS A 72 4.40 7.53 1.50
CA LYS A 72 4.20 8.99 1.52
C LYS A 72 4.93 9.70 0.38
N TYR A 73 6.25 9.61 0.31
CA TYR A 73 7.04 10.40 -0.63
C TYR A 73 7.09 9.78 -2.03
N GLY A 74 6.97 8.46 -2.14
CA GLY A 74 6.79 7.76 -3.41
C GLY A 74 5.55 8.27 -4.13
N CYS A 75 4.38 8.21 -3.47
CA CYS A 75 3.13 8.74 -4.04
C CYS A 75 3.17 10.25 -4.29
N ARG A 76 3.88 11.02 -3.44
CA ARG A 76 4.10 12.46 -3.69
C ARG A 76 4.79 12.69 -5.03
N HIS A 77 5.79 11.89 -5.36
CA HIS A 77 6.56 12.01 -6.59
C HIS A 77 5.78 11.47 -7.81
N SER A 78 5.24 10.26 -7.70
CA SER A 78 4.74 9.51 -8.86
C SER A 78 3.31 9.84 -9.26
N LEU A 79 2.46 10.36 -8.35
CA LEU A 79 1.05 10.61 -8.67
C LEU A 79 0.90 11.70 -9.75
N ASN A 80 1.47 12.88 -9.52
CA ASN A 80 1.36 13.95 -10.51
C ASN A 80 2.11 13.62 -11.81
N ASP A 81 3.19 12.85 -11.74
CA ASP A 81 3.93 12.36 -12.90
C ASP A 81 3.05 11.44 -13.75
N ALA A 82 2.38 10.46 -13.14
CA ALA A 82 1.47 9.57 -13.85
C ALA A 82 0.31 10.32 -14.52
N ILE A 83 -0.30 11.30 -13.85
CA ILE A 83 -1.37 12.12 -14.43
C ILE A 83 -0.83 12.92 -15.62
N LYS A 84 0.35 13.54 -15.49
CA LYS A 84 0.98 14.29 -16.59
C LYS A 84 1.29 13.38 -17.78
N ARG A 85 1.96 12.24 -17.57
CA ARG A 85 2.27 11.29 -18.65
C ARG A 85 1.03 10.73 -19.34
N GLY A 86 -0.04 10.49 -18.58
CA GLY A 86 -1.26 9.89 -19.13
C GLY A 86 -2.18 10.87 -19.84
N THR A 87 -2.13 12.16 -19.49
CA THR A 87 -3.15 13.14 -19.92
C THR A 87 -2.60 14.47 -20.41
N ASP A 88 -1.34 14.80 -20.12
CA ASP A 88 -0.72 16.12 -20.33
C ASP A 88 -1.56 17.30 -19.82
N HIS A 89 -2.49 17.03 -18.89
CA HIS A 89 -3.40 18.05 -18.39
C HIS A 89 -2.66 19.06 -17.52
N LEU A 90 -2.97 20.34 -17.76
CA LEU A 90 -2.74 21.36 -16.75
C LEU A 90 -3.46 20.97 -15.46
N LEU A 91 -2.71 20.91 -14.35
CA LEU A 91 -3.25 20.63 -13.02
C LEU A 91 -3.60 21.92 -12.26
N SER A 92 -2.75 22.94 -12.38
CA SER A 92 -2.90 24.19 -11.63
C SER A 92 -4.27 24.85 -11.82
N GLY A 93 -4.87 25.30 -10.71
CA GLY A 93 -6.18 25.96 -10.69
C GLY A 93 -7.39 25.01 -10.77
N LYS A 94 -7.20 23.72 -11.07
CA LYS A 94 -8.28 22.72 -11.04
C LYS A 94 -8.57 22.25 -9.62
N GLN A 95 -9.77 21.73 -9.41
CA GLN A 95 -10.18 21.13 -8.15
C GLN A 95 -9.89 19.62 -8.14
N ALA A 96 -9.36 19.12 -7.03
CA ALA A 96 -9.14 17.69 -6.80
C ALA A 96 -9.85 17.25 -5.52
N LEU A 97 -10.28 15.98 -5.50
CA LEU A 97 -10.78 15.30 -4.31
C LEU A 97 -9.89 14.08 -4.07
N VAL A 98 -9.20 14.03 -2.92
CA VAL A 98 -8.42 12.87 -2.48
C VAL A 98 -9.24 12.11 -1.43
N ILE A 99 -9.50 10.83 -1.68
CA ILE A 99 -10.27 9.97 -0.80
C ILE A 99 -9.31 9.19 0.09
N GLY A 100 -9.26 9.54 1.38
CA GLY A 100 -8.31 9.02 2.35
C GLY A 100 -7.09 9.92 2.54
N TYR A 101 -6.57 9.94 3.76
CA TYR A 101 -5.47 10.77 4.26
C TYR A 101 -4.53 9.99 5.19
N GLY A 102 -4.39 8.68 4.99
CA GLY A 102 -3.27 7.88 5.48
C GLY A 102 -1.93 8.27 4.81
N ASP A 103 -0.90 7.44 4.88
CA ASP A 103 0.42 7.80 4.32
C ASP A 103 0.37 8.07 2.80
N VAL A 104 -0.30 7.20 2.04
CA VAL A 104 -0.56 7.37 0.60
C VAL A 104 -1.40 8.62 0.32
N GLY A 105 -2.46 8.84 1.11
CA GLY A 105 -3.35 10.00 0.97
C GLY A 105 -2.63 11.33 1.21
N LYS A 106 -1.78 11.40 2.25
CA LYS A 106 -0.91 12.56 2.53
C LYS A 106 0.03 12.85 1.37
N GLY A 107 0.74 11.82 0.88
CA GLY A 107 1.62 11.94 -0.29
C GLY A 107 0.88 12.45 -1.52
N SER A 108 -0.27 11.85 -1.80
CA SER A 108 -1.12 12.17 -2.95
C SER A 108 -1.66 13.59 -2.90
N ALA A 109 -2.23 14.01 -1.76
CA ALA A 109 -2.72 15.36 -1.57
C ALA A 109 -1.59 16.40 -1.74
N GLN A 110 -0.40 16.11 -1.21
CA GLN A 110 0.77 16.97 -1.41
C GLN A 110 1.20 17.02 -2.88
N SER A 111 1.18 15.90 -3.60
CA SER A 111 1.51 15.81 -5.03
C SER A 111 0.66 16.72 -5.90
N LEU A 112 -0.64 16.83 -5.58
CA LEU A 112 -1.59 17.67 -6.31
C LEU A 112 -1.54 19.13 -5.87
N ARG A 113 -1.48 19.38 -4.55
CA ARG A 113 -1.42 20.74 -3.99
C ARG A 113 -0.17 21.49 -4.45
N GLN A 114 1.00 20.82 -4.49
CA GLN A 114 2.26 21.44 -4.92
C GLN A 114 2.25 21.84 -6.41
N GLU A 115 1.36 21.27 -7.21
CA GLU A 115 1.14 21.64 -8.62
C GLU A 115 0.10 22.77 -8.77
N GLY A 116 -0.39 23.33 -7.67
CA GLY A 116 -1.36 24.42 -7.65
C GLY A 116 -2.82 23.97 -7.78
N MET A 117 -3.13 22.70 -7.51
CA MET A 117 -4.53 22.25 -7.42
C MET A 117 -5.19 22.71 -6.12
N ILE A 118 -6.51 22.92 -6.18
CA ILE A 118 -7.35 23.15 -5.01
C ILE A 118 -7.83 21.79 -4.50
N VAL A 119 -7.10 21.24 -3.54
CA VAL A 119 -7.30 19.88 -3.04
C VAL A 119 -8.31 19.86 -1.88
N LYS A 120 -9.31 18.99 -1.97
CA LYS A 120 -10.21 18.62 -0.87
C LYS A 120 -9.94 17.16 -0.48
N VAL A 121 -10.16 16.83 0.78
CA VAL A 121 -9.91 15.49 1.33
C VAL A 121 -11.19 14.95 1.98
N THR A 122 -11.46 13.66 1.83
CA THR A 122 -12.47 12.95 2.63
C THR A 122 -11.78 11.90 3.49
N GLU A 123 -12.19 11.77 4.75
CA GLU A 123 -11.65 10.79 5.67
C GLU A 123 -12.73 10.22 6.60
N VAL A 124 -12.55 8.96 6.97
CA VAL A 124 -13.34 8.26 7.98
C VAL A 124 -12.65 8.28 9.35
N ASP A 125 -11.31 8.33 9.37
CA ASP A 125 -10.54 8.46 10.60
C ASP A 125 -10.46 9.94 10.99
N PRO A 126 -11.05 10.36 12.13
CA PRO A 126 -11.05 11.76 12.55
C PRO A 126 -9.66 12.31 12.88
N ILE A 127 -8.68 11.47 13.23
CA ILE A 127 -7.30 11.89 13.46
C ILE A 127 -6.63 12.23 12.13
N CYS A 128 -6.82 11.37 11.12
CA CYS A 128 -6.33 11.64 9.76
C CYS A 128 -7.04 12.87 9.17
N ALA A 129 -8.34 13.02 9.41
CA ALA A 129 -9.10 14.21 9.00
C ALA A 129 -8.58 15.49 9.68
N MET A 130 -8.29 15.44 10.99
CA MET A 130 -7.69 16.54 11.73
C MET A 130 -6.35 16.95 11.11
N GLN A 131 -5.50 15.98 10.75
CA GLN A 131 -4.22 16.26 10.09
C GLN A 131 -4.43 16.95 8.73
N ALA A 132 -5.43 16.51 7.94
CA ALA A 132 -5.74 17.14 6.66
C ALA A 132 -6.17 18.62 6.79
N CYS A 133 -6.80 19.00 7.90
CA CYS A 133 -7.16 20.39 8.18
C CYS A 133 -5.96 21.27 8.57
N MET A 134 -4.90 20.67 9.13
CA MET A 134 -3.72 21.38 9.62
C MET A 134 -2.60 21.47 8.57
N ASP A 135 -2.49 20.46 7.69
CA ASP A 135 -1.48 20.36 6.64
C ASP A 135 -1.76 21.27 5.43
#